data_AF-A0A7T1MM19-F1
#
_entry.id   AF-A0A7T1MM19-F1
#
_cell.length_a   1.000
_cell.length_b   1.000
_cell.length_c   1.000
_cell.angle_alpha   90.00
_cell.angle_beta   90.00
_cell.angle_gamma   90.00
#
_symmetry.space_group_name_H-M   'P 1'
#
loop_
_entity.id
_entity.type
_entity.pdbx_description
1 polymer ?
#
loop_
_entity_poly.entity_id
_entity_poly.type
_entity_poly.pdbx_seq_one_letter_code
_entity_poly.pdbx_strand_id
1 'polypeptide(L)'
;MPIRWYGPANPEEPTYRHFERIVNLTLHAALFSALNSGLWVVQELRHPWAHLNWLTLGWLAVLLVHAGGVIAMRPAPPAENQRSKTEP
;
A
#
# COMPACT_ATOMS: atom_id res chain seq x y z
N MET A 1 -3.61 -13.96 -25.82
CA MET A 1 -2.16 -14.21 -25.66
C MET A 1 -1.97 -15.33 -24.65
N PRO A 2 -1.05 -16.29 -24.86
CA PRO A 2 -0.80 -17.34 -23.87
C PRO A 2 -0.33 -16.71 -22.55
N ILE A 3 -0.82 -17.23 -21.43
CA ILE A 3 -0.43 -16.79 -20.10
C ILE A 3 1.04 -17.13 -19.93
N ARG A 4 1.91 -16.11 -19.92
CA ARG A 4 3.32 -16.29 -19.53
C ARG A 4 3.33 -16.56 -18.04
N TRP A 5 3.52 -17.82 -17.67
CA TRP A 5 3.95 -18.18 -16.33
C TRP A 5 5.35 -17.58 -16.15
N TYR A 6 5.42 -16.41 -15.51
CA TYR A 6 6.68 -15.88 -15.03
C TYR A 6 7.27 -16.96 -14.12
N GLY A 7 8.51 -17.38 -14.38
CA GLY A 7 9.22 -18.33 -13.51
C GLY A 7 9.25 -17.85 -12.05
N PRO A 8 9.86 -18.64 -11.14
CA PRO A 8 9.91 -18.28 -9.72
C PRO A 8 10.36 -16.83 -9.54
N ALA A 9 9.55 -16.05 -8.81
CA ALA A 9 9.82 -14.63 -8.61
C ALA A 9 11.17 -14.46 -7.90
N ASN A 10 12.02 -13.56 -8.42
CA ASN A 10 13.28 -13.25 -7.78
C ASN A 10 13.06 -12.17 -6.69
N PRO A 11 13.24 -12.50 -5.41
CA PRO A 11 13.03 -11.55 -4.31
C PRO A 11 14.02 -10.39 -4.32
N GLU A 12 15.15 -10.50 -5.02
CA GLU A 12 16.14 -9.43 -5.14
C GLU A 12 15.78 -8.41 -6.25
N GLU A 13 14.76 -8.68 -7.05
CA GLU A 13 14.36 -7.80 -8.14
C GLU A 13 13.67 -6.52 -7.60
N PRO A 14 14.15 -5.30 -7.94
CA PRO A 14 13.58 -4.07 -7.40
C PRO A 14 12.10 -3.87 -7.74
N THR A 15 11.66 -4.32 -8.92
CA THR A 15 10.25 -4.24 -9.35
C THR A 15 9.37 -5.14 -8.51
N TYR A 16 9.76 -6.41 -8.34
CA TYR A 16 9.06 -7.35 -7.48
C TYR A 16 8.92 -6.83 -6.05
N ARG A 17 10.02 -6.31 -5.46
CA ARG A 17 10.03 -5.73 -4.12
C ARG A 17 9.12 -4.50 -3.99
N HIS A 18 9.04 -3.68 -5.02
CA HIS A 18 8.12 -2.54 -5.03
C HIS A 18 6.66 -2.98 -5.13
N PHE A 19 6.36 -4.00 -5.93
CA PHE A 19 5.03 -4.59 -5.99
C PHE A 19 4.61 -5.20 -4.64
N GLU A 20 5.51 -5.97 -4.00
CA GLU A 20 5.31 -6.51 -2.65
C GLU A 20 4.93 -5.40 -1.65
N ARG A 21 5.68 -4.28 -1.66
CA ARG A 21 5.39 -3.10 -0.82
C ARG A 21 3.99 -2.52 -1.09
N ILE A 22 3.58 -2.43 -2.36
CA ILE A 22 2.24 -1.95 -2.73
C ILE A 22 1.16 -2.90 -2.20
N VAL A 23 1.31 -4.21 -2.38
CA VAL A 23 0.34 -5.21 -1.89
C VAL A 23 0.24 -5.16 -0.37
N ASN A 24 1.36 -5.05 0.34
CA ASN A 24 1.33 -4.90 1.79
C ASN A 24 0.60 -3.62 2.20
N LEU A 25 0.85 -2.48 1.53
CA LEU A 25 0.15 -1.23 1.80
C LEU A 25 -1.36 -1.37 1.58
N THR A 26 -1.80 -1.98 0.48
CA THR A 26 -3.24 -2.14 0.19
C THR A 26 -3.92 -3.05 1.21
N LEU A 27 -3.27 -4.12 1.66
CA LEU A 27 -3.80 -4.98 2.73
C LEU A 27 -3.97 -4.22 4.04
N HIS A 28 -2.99 -3.41 4.43
CA HIS A 28 -3.10 -2.58 5.64
C HIS A 28 -4.20 -1.52 5.50
N ALA A 29 -4.34 -0.91 4.32
CA ALA A 29 -5.40 0.06 4.06
C ALA A 29 -6.80 -0.59 4.09
N ALA A 30 -6.94 -1.79 3.54
CA ALA A 30 -8.19 -2.56 3.59
C ALA A 30 -8.56 -2.92 5.02
N LEU A 31 -7.59 -3.40 5.82
CA LEU A 31 -7.78 -3.71 7.22
C LEU A 31 -8.16 -2.47 8.03
N PHE A 32 -7.43 -1.37 7.83
CA PHE A 32 -7.75 -0.08 8.44
C PHE A 32 -9.19 0.35 8.13
N SER A 33 -9.61 0.27 6.86
CA SER A 33 -10.96 0.66 6.43
C SER A 33 -12.03 -0.23 7.06
N ALA A 34 -11.86 -1.56 6.98
CA ALA A 34 -12.84 -2.52 7.52
C ALA A 34 -13.02 -2.36 9.03
N LEU A 35 -11.92 -2.22 9.79
CA LEU A 35 -11.99 -2.10 11.24
C LEU A 35 -12.43 -0.71 11.67
N ASN A 36 -11.92 0.37 11.07
CA ASN A 36 -12.38 1.71 11.47
C ASN A 36 -13.85 1.92 11.15
N SER A 37 -14.33 1.51 9.97
CA SER A 37 -15.76 1.61 9.66
C SER A 37 -16.62 0.80 10.65
N GLY A 38 -16.24 -0.45 10.94
CA GLY A 38 -16.94 -1.27 11.92
C GLY A 38 -16.96 -0.67 13.33
N LEU A 39 -15.81 -0.18 13.81
CA LEU A 39 -15.71 0.46 15.12
C LEU A 39 -16.56 1.73 15.20
N TRP A 40 -16.59 2.55 14.15
CA TRP A 40 -17.43 3.75 14.09
C TRP A 40 -18.93 3.44 14.03
N VAL A 41 -19.33 2.34 13.39
CA VAL A 41 -20.72 1.86 13.47
C VAL A 41 -21.07 1.43 14.89
N VAL A 42 -20.19 0.67 15.56
CA VAL A 42 -20.42 0.23 16.94
C VAL A 42 -20.46 1.41 17.92
N GLN A 43 -19.62 2.42 17.69
CA GLN A 43 -19.59 3.66 18.46
C GLN A 43 -20.95 4.37 18.48
N GLU A 44 -21.66 4.38 17.35
CA GLU A 44 -22.99 4.99 17.23
C GLU A 44 -24.09 4.16 17.91
N LEU A 45 -23.91 2.83 18.01
CA LEU A 45 -24.89 1.90 18.58
C LEU A 45 -24.77 1.70 20.10
N ARG A 46 -23.65 2.08 20.72
CA ARG A 46 -23.32 1.81 22.13
C ARG A 46 -22.86 3.09 22.84
N HIS A 47 -22.55 2.98 24.13
CA HIS A 47 -21.95 4.10 24.86
C HIS A 47 -20.66 4.54 24.16
N PRO A 48 -20.50 5.83 23.80
CA PRO A 48 -19.37 6.29 23.03
C PRO A 48 -18.07 6.06 23.79
N TRP A 49 -17.11 5.43 23.12
CA TRP A 49 -15.76 5.23 23.62
C TRP A 49 -14.93 6.50 23.36
N ALA A 50 -14.41 7.13 24.42
CA ALA A 50 -13.76 8.44 24.34
C ALA A 50 -12.45 8.45 23.54
N HIS A 51 -11.79 7.30 23.40
CA HIS A 51 -10.45 7.21 22.79
C HIS A 51 -10.46 6.76 21.32
N LEU A 52 -11.64 6.49 20.74
CA LEU A 52 -11.73 5.98 19.38
C LEU A 52 -11.10 6.95 18.36
N ASN A 53 -11.31 8.26 18.53
CA ASN A 53 -10.68 9.29 17.69
C ASN A 53 -9.15 9.18 17.66
N TRP A 54 -8.53 9.01 18.83
CA TRP A 54 -7.08 8.89 18.93
C TRP A 54 -6.56 7.60 18.31
N LEU A 55 -7.30 6.49 18.46
CA LEU A 55 -6.97 5.22 17.82
C LEU A 55 -7.03 5.35 16.29
N THR A 56 -8.12 5.89 15.74
CA THR A 56 -8.28 6.09 14.29
C THR A 56 -7.20 7.01 13.73
N LEU A 57 -6.95 8.15 14.38
CA LEU A 57 -5.92 9.11 13.94
C LEU A 57 -4.51 8.54 14.02
N GLY A 58 -4.16 7.87 15.12
CA GLY A 58 -2.85 7.25 15.30
C GLY A 58 -2.59 6.16 14.25
N TRP A 59 -3.60 5.33 13.99
CA TRP A 59 -3.48 4.29 12.97
C TRP A 59 -3.44 4.87 11.55
N LEU A 60 -4.23 5.90 11.25
CA LEU A 60 -4.15 6.62 9.98
C LEU A 60 -2.74 7.19 9.77
N ALA A 61 -2.12 7.78 10.80
CA ALA A 61 -0.77 8.30 10.71
C ALA A 61 0.25 7.20 10.36
N VAL A 62 0.15 6.01 10.97
CA VAL A 62 0.98 4.85 10.59
C VAL A 62 0.76 4.45 9.13
N LEU A 63 -0.48 4.46 8.65
CA LEU A 63 -0.81 4.15 7.25
C LEU A 63 -0.17 5.17 6.29
N LEU A 64 -0.19 6.45 6.63
CA LEU A 64 0.44 7.51 5.84
C LEU A 64 1.96 7.38 5.79
N VAL A 65 2.60 7.05 6.92
CA VAL A 65 4.04 6.76 6.96
C VAL A 65 4.38 5.56 6.07
N HIS A 66 3.58 4.50 6.13
CA HIS A 66 3.76 3.33 5.27
C HIS A 66 3.62 3.70 3.79
N ALA A 67 2.57 4.44 3.42
CA ALA A 67 2.36 4.92 2.06
C ALA A 67 3.54 5.78 1.56
N GLY A 68 4.04 6.69 2.40
CA GLY A 68 5.24 7.48 2.12
C GLY A 68 6.47 6.61 1.86
N GLY A 69 6.67 5.56 2.64
CA GLY A 69 7.75 4.59 2.43
C GLY A 69 7.66 3.86 1.08
N VAL A 70 6.45 3.43 0.68
CA VAL A 70 6.24 2.79 -0.64
C VAL A 70 6.59 3.74 -1.79
N ILE A 71 6.15 5.00 -1.69
CA ILE A 71 6.39 6.02 -2.72
C ILE A 71 7.88 6.37 -2.79
N ALA A 72 8.54 6.55 -1.65
CA ALA A 72 9.96 6.90 -1.58
C ALA A 72 10.86 5.79 -2.14
N MET A 73 10.48 4.51 -1.98
CA MET A 73 11.24 3.34 -2.45
C MET A 73 10.81 2.87 -3.85
N ARG A 74 10.29 3.77 -4.69
CA ARG A 74 9.93 3.47 -6.07
C ARG A 74 11.19 3.28 -6.93
N PRO A 75 11.35 2.14 -7.63
CA PRO A 75 12.49 1.92 -8.51
C PRO A 75 12.44 2.82 -9.76
N ALA A 76 13.61 3.18 -10.29
CA ALA A 76 13.73 3.95 -11.52
C ALA A 76 13.25 3.14 -12.75
N PRO A 77 12.75 3.81 -13.81
CA PRO A 77 12.37 3.12 -15.05
C PRO A 77 13.59 2.42 -15.68
N PRO A 78 13.43 1.22 -16.25
CA PRO A 78 14.50 0.54 -17.00
C PRO A 78 15.07 1.44 -18.11
N ALA A 79 16.38 1.37 -18.34
CA ALA A 79 17.09 2.21 -19.30
C ALA A 79 16.55 2.12 -20.75
N GLU A 80 15.93 1.00 -21.12
CA GLU A 80 15.29 0.81 -22.43
C GLU A 80 14.11 1.79 -22.66
N ASN A 81 13.34 2.09 -21.62
CA ASN A 81 12.24 3.07 -21.66
C ASN A 81 12.73 4.53 -21.74
N GLN A 82 14.01 4.79 -21.46
CA GLN A 82 14.59 6.12 -21.57
C GLN A 82 15.03 6.39 -23.01
N ARG A 83 15.48 5.35 -23.74
CA ARG A 83 15.95 5.46 -25.12
C ARG A 83 14.81 5.77 -26.11
N SER A 84 13.62 5.20 -25.91
CA SER A 84 12.44 5.49 -26.75
C SER A 84 11.86 6.88 -26.53
N LYS A 85 12.20 7.56 -25.43
CA LYS A 85 11.74 8.93 -25.12
C LYS A 85 12.65 10.01 -25.72
N THR A 86 13.84 9.62 -26.18
CA THR A 86 14.88 10.53 -26.72
C THR A 86 15.03 10.48 -28.23
N GLU A 87 14.36 9.56 -28.94
CA GLU A 87 14.23 9.63 -30.40
C GLU A 87 13.03 10.52 -30.78
N PRO A 88 13.23 11.55 -31.62
CA PRO A 88 12.17 12.44 -32.11
C PRO A 88 11.24 11.78 -33.14
#